data_AF-A0A0N1C405-F1
#
_entry.id   AF-A0A0N1C405-F1
#
_cell.length_a   1.000
_cell.length_b   1.000
_cell.length_c   1.000
_cell.angle_alpha   90.00
_cell.angle_beta   90.00
_cell.angle_gamma   90.00
#
_symmetry.space_group_name_H-M   'P 1'
#
loop_
_entity.id
_entity.type
_entity.pdbx_description
1 polymer ?
#
loop_
_entity_poly.entity_id
_entity_poly.type
_entity_poly.pdbx_seq_one_letter_code
_entity_poly.pdbx_strand_id
1 'polypeptide(L)'
;MSLNGPRGSAWAMTERTARDVDRAKHHFSVGPSAMRWDGETLVIDIAEVSSPLPYKVRGTIRVRPEMIGSTAFSLDPEGRHRWHPVAPRAHVEVSMTDPGLRWSGAGYFDSNFGDEALEDGFNDWHWSRAHLRNDVAVLYEGKRRDGTPFDLALRLDRMGNWHDIEQPAPVRLPRSAWMIERLTRADRGFIPRVAKTWVDAPFYARSKLSTRLFGENVEAVHESLSLNRFRSTIVQGMLPFRMPRAIWR
;
A
#
# COMPACT_ATOMS: atom_id res chain seq x y z
N MET A 1 2.95 9.55 -2.05
CA MET A 1 2.41 9.73 -0.67
C MET A 1 0.94 10.14 -0.74
N SER A 2 0.09 9.50 0.06
CA SER A 2 -1.26 9.98 0.35
C SER A 2 -1.40 10.28 1.85
N LEU A 3 -1.68 11.52 2.22
CA LEU A 3 -2.08 11.89 3.58
C LEU A 3 -3.60 11.99 3.63
N ASN A 4 -4.24 11.27 4.54
CA ASN A 4 -5.70 11.29 4.67
C ASN A 4 -6.06 11.54 6.14
N GLY A 5 -6.76 12.63 6.42
CA GLY A 5 -7.19 12.98 7.76
C GLY A 5 -8.54 13.69 7.77
N PRO A 6 -9.15 13.88 8.95
CA PRO A 6 -10.41 14.60 9.07
C PRO A 6 -10.29 16.09 8.69
N ARG A 7 -9.08 16.66 8.75
CA ARG A 7 -8.81 18.08 8.44
C ARG A 7 -8.29 18.32 7.02
N GLY A 8 -8.25 17.29 6.18
CA GLY A 8 -7.80 17.40 4.80
C GLY A 8 -7.13 16.14 4.28
N SER A 9 -7.01 16.07 2.96
CA SER A 9 -6.26 15.03 2.25
C SER A 9 -5.25 15.65 1.30
N ALA A 10 -4.06 15.07 1.25
CA ALA A 10 -2.99 15.44 0.35
C ALA A 10 -2.58 14.24 -0.49
N TRP A 11 -2.46 14.43 -1.79
CA TRP A 11 -1.84 13.47 -2.69
C TRP A 11 -0.60 14.09 -3.29
N ALA A 12 0.56 13.48 -3.06
CA ALA A 12 1.84 13.96 -3.56
C ALA A 12 2.63 12.79 -4.13
N MET A 13 2.82 12.76 -5.45
CA MET A 13 3.53 11.70 -6.14
C MET A 13 4.13 12.27 -7.43
N THR A 14 5.30 12.89 -7.33
CA THR A 14 5.98 13.43 -8.50
C THR A 14 6.85 12.36 -9.14
N GLU A 15 6.68 12.11 -10.44
CA GLU A 15 7.58 11.25 -11.20
C GLU A 15 8.93 11.96 -11.36
N ARG A 16 10.01 11.27 -11.01
CA ARG A 16 11.38 11.81 -11.00
C ARG A 16 12.31 10.95 -11.85
N THR A 17 13.37 11.56 -12.35
CA THR A 17 14.35 10.88 -13.19
C THR A 17 15.44 10.22 -12.35
N ALA A 18 16.26 9.36 -12.95
CA ALA A 18 17.36 8.69 -12.24
C ALA A 18 18.35 9.67 -11.58
N ARG A 19 18.53 10.88 -12.14
CA ARG A 19 19.42 11.91 -11.57
C ARG A 19 18.91 12.49 -10.25
N ASP A 20 17.62 12.34 -9.98
CA ASP A 20 16.96 12.84 -8.78
C ASP A 20 16.88 11.74 -7.71
N VAL A 21 17.50 10.58 -7.95
CA VAL A 21 17.46 9.42 -7.05
C VAL A 21 18.87 9.10 -6.58
N ASP A 22 19.05 9.03 -5.27
CA ASP A 22 20.25 8.50 -4.65
C ASP A 22 19.87 7.40 -3.64
N ARG A 23 20.71 6.36 -3.57
CA ARG A 23 20.40 5.12 -2.86
C ARG A 23 21.68 4.49 -2.32
N ALA A 24 21.67 4.17 -1.03
CA ALA A 24 22.61 3.23 -0.44
C ALA A 24 21.91 2.31 0.56
N LYS A 25 22.71 1.53 1.32
CA LYS A 25 22.20 0.55 2.28
C LYS A 25 21.31 1.16 3.37
N HIS A 26 21.60 2.38 3.81
CA HIS A 26 20.93 3.03 4.94
C HIS A 26 20.21 4.33 4.58
N HIS A 27 20.15 4.69 3.30
CA HIS A 27 19.43 5.87 2.84
C HIS A 27 18.88 5.70 1.43
N PHE A 28 17.80 6.42 1.15
CA PHE A 28 17.24 6.59 -0.17
C PHE A 28 16.66 8.00 -0.26
N SER A 29 16.97 8.73 -1.33
CA SER A 29 16.38 10.02 -1.63
C SER A 29 15.76 10.04 -3.02
N VAL A 30 14.69 10.81 -3.16
CA VAL A 30 13.99 11.00 -4.43
C VAL A 30 13.52 12.45 -4.52
N GLY A 31 14.29 13.27 -5.24
CA GLY A 31 14.16 14.71 -5.25
C GLY A 31 14.33 15.31 -3.86
N PRO A 32 13.35 16.06 -3.31
CA PRO A 32 13.52 16.73 -2.02
C PRO A 32 13.22 15.83 -0.81
N SER A 33 12.60 14.66 -1.03
CA SER A 33 12.24 13.74 0.04
C SER A 33 13.31 12.67 0.22
N ALA A 34 13.46 12.17 1.44
CA ALA A 34 14.44 11.15 1.77
C ALA A 34 13.92 10.18 2.83
N MET A 35 14.54 9.02 2.91
CA MET A 35 14.39 8.06 4.00
C MET A 35 15.76 7.57 4.44
N ARG A 36 15.89 7.30 5.75
CA ARG A 36 17.11 6.77 6.35
C ARG A 36 16.79 5.76 7.44
N TRP A 37 17.63 4.75 7.55
CA TRP A 37 17.59 3.77 8.64
C TRP A 37 18.71 4.06 9.63
N ASP A 38 18.37 4.31 10.89
CA ASP A 38 19.36 4.59 11.95
C ASP A 38 19.71 3.38 12.83
N GLY A 39 19.25 2.18 12.45
CA GLY A 39 19.46 0.95 13.22
C GLY A 39 18.21 0.48 13.96
N GLU A 40 17.30 1.41 14.28
CA GLU A 40 16.08 1.13 15.02
C GLU A 40 14.83 1.73 14.36
N THR A 41 14.96 2.93 13.78
CA THR A 41 13.87 3.70 13.20
C THR A 41 14.11 3.98 11.73
N LEU A 42 13.08 3.77 10.91
CA LEU A 42 13.02 4.32 9.56
C LEU A 42 12.47 5.73 9.66
N VAL A 43 13.32 6.71 9.38
CA VAL A 43 12.95 8.13 9.36
C VAL A 43 12.74 8.54 7.92
N ILE A 44 11.55 9.05 7.61
CA ILE A 44 11.14 9.48 6.27
C ILE A 44 10.86 10.98 6.32
N ASP A 45 11.70 11.76 5.67
CA ASP A 45 11.53 13.20 5.50
C ASP A 45 10.78 13.46 4.20
N ILE A 46 9.61 14.06 4.33
CA ILE A 46 8.73 14.42 3.22
C ILE A 46 8.94 15.89 2.92
N ALA A 47 9.24 16.20 1.65
CA ALA A 47 9.25 17.55 1.15
C ALA A 47 8.67 17.60 -0.27
N GLU A 48 7.35 17.58 -0.35
CA GLU A 48 6.61 17.43 -1.61
C GLU A 48 5.61 18.56 -1.86
N VAL A 49 5.08 18.59 -3.08
CA VAL A 49 3.94 19.42 -3.47
C VAL A 49 2.80 18.50 -3.88
N SER A 50 1.60 18.78 -3.39
CA SER A 50 0.42 17.99 -3.74
C SER A 50 -0.08 18.23 -5.16
N SER A 51 -0.89 17.30 -5.67
CA SER A 51 -1.54 17.34 -6.98
C SER A 51 -2.98 16.81 -6.86
N PRO A 52 -3.97 17.33 -7.63
CA PRO A 52 -3.86 18.39 -8.63
C PRO A 52 -3.80 19.80 -8.04
N LEU A 53 -4.24 19.99 -6.79
CA LEU A 53 -4.17 21.28 -6.11
C LEU A 53 -2.80 21.42 -5.43
N PRO A 54 -1.94 22.37 -5.84
CA PRO A 54 -0.59 22.47 -5.34
C PRO A 54 -0.54 23.19 -3.99
N TYR A 55 -0.13 22.47 -2.95
CA TYR A 55 0.31 23.03 -1.69
C TYR A 55 1.44 22.18 -1.10
N LYS A 56 2.18 22.75 -0.14
CA LYS A 56 3.34 22.09 0.47
C LYS A 56 2.88 20.93 1.35
N VAL A 57 3.54 19.79 1.21
CA VAL A 57 3.40 18.63 2.09
C VAL A 57 4.78 18.38 2.66
N ARG A 58 5.02 18.79 3.92
CA ARG A 58 6.35 18.73 4.53
C ARG A 58 6.30 18.23 5.95
N GLY A 59 7.25 17.38 6.32
CA GLY A 59 7.34 16.83 7.67
C GLY A 59 8.20 15.58 7.74
N THR A 60 8.11 14.91 8.87
CA THR A 60 8.84 13.68 9.14
C THR A 60 7.87 12.59 9.61
N ILE A 61 8.05 11.39 9.08
CA ILE A 61 7.40 10.16 9.52
C ILE A 61 8.49 9.28 10.14
N ARG A 62 8.23 8.74 11.33
CA ARG A 62 9.10 7.76 11.98
C ARG A 62 8.36 6.43 12.07
N VAL A 63 9.00 5.38 11.61
CA VAL A 63 8.48 4.01 11.68
C VAL A 63 9.44 3.20 12.54
N ARG A 64 8.98 2.76 13.72
CA ARG A 64 9.71 1.85 14.61
C ARG A 64 9.10 0.46 14.49
N PRO A 65 9.75 -0.48 13.78
CA PRO A 65 9.28 -1.85 13.67
C PRO A 65 9.18 -2.50 15.06
N GLU A 66 8.10 -3.22 15.35
CA GLU A 66 8.08 -4.14 16.49
C GLU A 66 8.96 -5.37 16.19
N MET A 67 9.08 -5.69 14.91
CA MET A 67 9.91 -6.73 14.36
C MET A 67 10.23 -6.43 12.89
N ILE A 68 11.37 -6.93 12.40
CA ILE A 68 11.74 -6.84 10.99
C ILE A 68 11.58 -8.22 10.37
N GLY A 69 10.64 -8.35 9.43
CA GLY A 69 10.40 -9.58 8.68
C GLY A 69 11.55 -9.89 7.72
N SER A 70 11.98 -11.15 7.67
CA SER A 70 13.04 -11.63 6.76
C SER A 70 12.50 -12.37 5.54
N THR A 71 11.19 -12.60 5.48
CA THR A 71 10.54 -13.40 4.44
C THR A 71 9.90 -12.52 3.38
N ALA A 72 10.28 -12.74 2.12
CA ALA A 72 9.61 -12.20 0.94
C ALA A 72 8.85 -13.31 0.22
N PHE A 73 7.74 -12.96 -0.41
CA PHE A 73 6.86 -13.89 -1.12
C PHE A 73 6.87 -13.58 -2.60
N SER A 74 6.97 -14.64 -3.42
CA SER A 74 6.81 -14.52 -4.86
C SER A 74 5.33 -14.44 -5.23
N LEU A 75 4.98 -13.53 -6.14
CA LEU A 75 3.60 -13.37 -6.64
C LEU A 75 3.40 -14.11 -7.98
N ASP A 76 4.49 -14.45 -8.67
CA ASP A 76 4.51 -15.27 -9.87
C ASP A 76 5.48 -16.47 -9.74
N PRO A 77 5.30 -17.53 -10.54
CA PRO A 77 6.15 -18.72 -10.45
C PRO A 77 7.61 -18.46 -10.81
N GLU A 78 7.90 -17.42 -11.60
CA GLU A 78 9.23 -17.12 -12.12
C GLU A 78 10.00 -16.15 -11.21
N GLY A 79 9.38 -15.69 -10.12
CA GLY A 79 10.02 -14.83 -9.15
C GLY A 79 10.16 -13.39 -9.59
N ARG A 80 9.52 -12.94 -10.69
CA ARG A 80 9.70 -11.59 -11.25
C ARG A 80 9.07 -10.50 -10.39
N HIS A 81 8.09 -10.82 -9.55
CA HIS A 81 7.39 -9.90 -8.68
C HIS A 81 7.38 -10.45 -7.26
N ARG A 82 7.98 -9.68 -6.34
CA ARG A 82 8.19 -10.11 -4.96
C ARG A 82 7.64 -9.05 -4.02
N TRP A 83 6.86 -9.52 -3.05
CA TRP A 83 6.29 -8.71 -1.98
C TRP A 83 6.97 -9.07 -0.65
N HIS A 84 7.48 -8.07 0.05
CA HIS A 84 8.20 -8.23 1.31
C HIS A 84 7.57 -7.38 2.41
N PRO A 85 6.82 -7.97 3.35
CA PRO A 85 6.30 -7.27 4.52
C PRO A 85 7.42 -7.02 5.55
N VAL A 86 8.19 -5.95 5.34
CA VAL A 86 9.41 -5.61 6.11
C VAL A 86 9.12 -5.34 7.60
N ALA A 87 8.10 -4.55 7.93
CA ALA A 87 7.65 -4.33 9.31
C ALA A 87 6.13 -4.53 9.38
N PRO A 88 5.67 -5.79 9.56
CA PRO A 88 4.25 -6.13 9.60
C PRO A 88 3.48 -5.46 10.74
N ARG A 89 4.20 -5.17 11.84
CA ARG A 89 3.79 -4.33 12.95
C ARG A 89 4.88 -3.30 13.21
N ALA A 90 4.47 -2.05 13.36
CA ALA A 90 5.33 -0.95 13.71
C ALA A 90 4.56 0.09 14.51
N HIS A 91 5.25 0.87 15.33
CA HIS A 91 4.75 2.15 15.79
C HIS A 91 5.11 3.24 14.79
N VAL A 92 4.12 4.01 14.35
CA VAL A 92 4.32 5.13 13.43
C VAL A 92 4.01 6.44 14.13
N GLU A 93 4.93 7.39 14.01
CA GLU A 93 4.74 8.78 14.42
C GLU A 93 4.80 9.66 13.18
N VAL A 94 3.82 10.54 13.02
CA VAL A 94 3.75 11.48 11.91
C VAL A 94 3.77 12.89 12.47
N SER A 95 4.71 13.70 11.97
CA SER A 95 4.83 15.12 12.29
C SER A 95 4.96 15.94 11.02
N MET A 96 3.85 16.50 10.55
CA MET A 96 3.79 17.35 9.36
C MET A 96 3.81 18.82 9.75
N THR A 97 4.83 19.55 9.32
CA THR A 97 4.88 21.02 9.39
C THR A 97 3.82 21.63 8.48
N ASP A 98 3.68 21.10 7.27
CA ASP A 98 2.62 21.45 6.32
C ASP A 98 1.85 20.15 6.01
N PRO A 99 0.55 20.01 6.35
CA PRO A 99 -0.40 21.05 6.76
C PRO A 99 -0.57 21.25 8.29
N GLY A 100 0.47 21.05 9.11
CA GLY A 100 0.36 21.23 10.56
C GLY A 100 -0.39 20.12 11.28
N LEU A 101 0.00 18.86 11.04
CA LEU A 101 -0.65 17.66 11.58
C LEU A 101 0.33 16.84 12.41
N ARG A 102 -0.12 16.33 13.55
CA ARG A 102 0.64 15.34 14.34
C ARG A 102 -0.26 14.23 14.83
N TRP A 103 0.20 12.98 14.72
CA TRP A 103 -0.45 11.80 15.31
C TRP A 103 0.55 10.66 15.42
N SER A 104 0.23 9.67 16.24
CA SER A 104 0.97 8.41 16.29
C SER A 104 -0.01 7.23 16.44
N GLY A 105 0.44 6.04 16.08
CA GLY A 105 -0.40 4.83 16.14
C GLY A 105 0.29 3.58 15.61
N ALA A 106 -0.50 2.52 15.46
CA ALA A 106 -0.04 1.30 14.81
C ALA A 106 0.19 1.55 13.31
N GLY A 107 1.20 0.90 12.76
CA GLY A 107 1.59 1.04 11.36
C GLY A 107 2.19 -0.24 10.79
N TYR A 108 2.63 -0.10 9.55
CA TYR A 108 3.09 -1.19 8.70
C TYR A 108 3.98 -0.65 7.60
N PHE A 109 4.98 -1.42 7.27
CA PHE A 109 5.91 -1.11 6.21
C PHE A 109 6.19 -2.36 5.39
N ASP A 110 6.07 -2.23 4.07
CA ASP A 110 6.43 -3.26 3.13
C ASP A 110 7.17 -2.69 1.92
N SER A 111 7.73 -3.62 1.16
CA SER A 111 8.40 -3.34 -0.09
C SER A 111 7.85 -4.27 -1.16
N ASN A 112 7.73 -3.74 -2.37
CA ASN A 112 7.45 -4.52 -3.57
C ASN A 112 8.62 -4.27 -4.52
N PHE A 113 9.17 -5.34 -5.10
CA PHE A 113 10.26 -5.25 -6.05
C PHE A 113 10.10 -6.30 -7.13
N GLY A 114 10.52 -5.95 -8.35
CA GLY A 114 10.39 -6.86 -9.48
C GLY A 114 11.24 -6.47 -10.66
N ASP A 115 11.29 -7.38 -11.62
CA ASP A 115 12.18 -7.34 -12.77
C ASP A 115 11.46 -6.91 -14.06
N GLU A 116 10.15 -6.65 -13.97
CA GLU A 116 9.30 -6.15 -15.06
C GLU A 116 8.20 -5.20 -14.56
N ALA A 117 7.48 -4.56 -15.48
CA ALA A 117 6.34 -3.72 -15.15
C ALA A 117 5.16 -4.55 -14.61
N LEU A 118 4.41 -4.00 -13.65
CA LEU A 118 3.29 -4.70 -13.01
C LEU A 118 2.25 -5.15 -14.04
N GLU A 119 1.97 -4.28 -15.01
CA GLU A 119 1.02 -4.56 -16.05
C GLU A 119 1.45 -5.65 -17.02
N ASP A 120 2.71 -6.04 -17.07
CA ASP A 120 3.14 -7.19 -17.86
C ASP A 120 2.98 -8.49 -17.08
N GLY A 121 3.07 -8.44 -15.74
CA GLY A 121 2.87 -9.59 -14.86
C GLY A 121 1.42 -9.91 -14.48
N PHE A 122 0.54 -8.91 -14.34
CA PHE A 122 -0.80 -9.10 -13.76
C PHE A 122 -1.93 -8.37 -14.48
N ASN A 123 -3.13 -8.94 -14.42
CA ASN A 123 -4.38 -8.34 -14.88
C ASN A 123 -5.01 -7.44 -13.79
N ASP A 124 -5.06 -7.96 -12.56
CA ASP A 124 -5.66 -7.33 -11.40
C ASP A 124 -5.19 -8.02 -10.12
N TRP A 125 -5.35 -7.32 -8.99
CA TRP A 125 -5.26 -7.94 -7.68
C TRP A 125 -6.03 -7.18 -6.60
N HIS A 126 -6.25 -7.86 -5.50
CA HIS A 126 -6.75 -7.36 -4.24
C HIS A 126 -5.77 -7.71 -3.13
N TRP A 127 -5.41 -6.71 -2.34
CA TRP A 127 -4.55 -6.90 -1.18
C TRP A 127 -5.27 -6.37 0.05
N SER A 128 -5.19 -7.08 1.15
CA SER A 128 -5.68 -6.58 2.42
C SER A 128 -4.80 -7.03 3.57
N ARG A 129 -4.79 -6.19 4.61
CA ARG A 129 -4.07 -6.47 5.83
C ARG A 129 -4.84 -5.95 7.03
N ALA A 130 -4.86 -6.75 8.08
CA ALA A 130 -5.42 -6.37 9.37
C ALA A 130 -4.44 -6.71 10.50
N HIS A 131 -4.35 -5.81 11.47
CA HIS A 131 -3.82 -6.16 12.78
C HIS A 131 -4.92 -6.89 13.56
N LEU A 132 -4.69 -8.17 13.86
CA LEU A 132 -5.50 -8.92 14.83
C LEU A 132 -5.08 -8.50 16.25
N ARG A 133 -5.68 -9.10 17.29
CA ARG A 133 -5.28 -8.85 18.67
C ARG A 133 -3.79 -9.13 18.90
N ASN A 134 -3.32 -10.29 18.42
CA ASN A 134 -1.94 -10.72 18.61
C ASN A 134 -1.14 -10.76 17.29
N ASP A 135 -1.81 -11.04 16.18
CA ASP A 135 -1.15 -11.47 14.94
C ASP A 135 -1.42 -10.48 13.80
N VAL A 136 -0.79 -10.66 12.65
CA VAL A 136 -1.11 -9.89 11.43
C VAL A 136 -1.71 -10.82 10.40
N ALA A 137 -2.88 -10.47 9.89
CA ALA A 137 -3.48 -11.16 8.76
C ALA A 137 -3.16 -10.40 7.47
N VAL A 138 -2.70 -11.11 6.44
CA VAL A 138 -2.57 -10.59 5.08
C VAL A 138 -3.31 -11.52 4.12
N LEU A 139 -4.08 -10.93 3.23
CA LEU A 139 -4.67 -11.62 2.09
C LEU A 139 -4.20 -10.89 0.83
N TYR A 140 -3.61 -11.60 -0.11
CA TYR A 140 -3.15 -11.05 -1.38
C TYR A 140 -3.57 -12.01 -2.48
N GLU A 141 -4.49 -11.60 -3.34
CA GLU A 141 -5.00 -12.45 -4.40
C GLU A 141 -5.19 -11.67 -5.70
N GLY A 142 -5.18 -12.37 -6.83
CA GLY A 142 -5.43 -11.73 -8.10
C GLY A 142 -5.27 -12.67 -9.28
N LYS A 143 -5.19 -12.08 -10.46
CA LYS A 143 -4.97 -12.78 -11.72
C LYS A 143 -3.69 -12.28 -12.35
N ARG A 144 -2.81 -13.22 -12.69
CA ARG A 144 -1.64 -12.95 -13.53
C ARG A 144 -2.08 -12.61 -14.94
N ARG A 145 -1.16 -12.07 -15.74
CA ARG A 145 -1.42 -11.61 -17.11
C ARG A 145 -1.94 -12.74 -18.00
N ASP A 146 -1.43 -13.95 -17.84
CA ASP A 146 -1.87 -15.18 -18.51
C ASP A 146 -3.27 -15.68 -18.05
N GLY A 147 -3.87 -15.02 -17.06
CA GLY A 147 -5.18 -15.37 -16.50
C GLY A 147 -5.13 -16.36 -15.33
N THR A 148 -3.97 -16.92 -15.01
CA THR A 148 -3.83 -17.84 -13.86
C THR A 148 -4.04 -17.10 -12.54
N PRO A 149 -4.70 -17.72 -11.55
CA PRO A 149 -4.87 -17.11 -10.24
C PRO A 149 -3.56 -17.18 -9.44
N PHE A 150 -3.38 -16.20 -8.56
CA PHE A 150 -2.43 -16.28 -7.47
C PHE A 150 -3.10 -15.83 -6.19
N ASP A 151 -2.66 -16.39 -5.08
CA ASP A 151 -3.22 -16.08 -3.80
C ASP A 151 -2.24 -16.39 -2.66
N LEU A 152 -2.29 -15.56 -1.63
CA LEU A 152 -1.59 -15.67 -0.38
C LEU A 152 -2.60 -15.38 0.71
N ALA A 153 -2.76 -16.30 1.65
CA ALA A 153 -3.45 -16.03 2.89
C ALA A 153 -2.50 -16.39 4.02
N LEU A 154 -2.08 -15.35 4.72
CA LEU A 154 -0.95 -15.41 5.61
C LEU A 154 -1.32 -14.84 6.97
N ARG A 155 -0.87 -15.54 8.01
CA ARG A 155 -0.93 -15.08 9.38
C ARG A 155 0.47 -15.01 9.95
N LEU A 156 0.87 -13.83 10.40
CA LEU A 156 2.12 -13.61 11.13
C LEU A 156 1.86 -13.68 12.62
N ASP A 157 2.52 -14.60 13.31
CA ASP A 157 2.48 -14.67 14.76
C ASP A 157 3.38 -13.61 15.43
N ARG A 158 3.28 -13.48 16.75
CA ARG A 158 4.10 -12.54 17.54
C ARG A 158 5.60 -12.87 17.58
N MET A 159 5.98 -14.10 17.22
CA MET A 159 7.38 -14.50 17.11
C MET A 159 7.97 -14.17 15.75
N GLY A 160 7.12 -13.73 14.82
CA GLY A 160 7.51 -13.33 13.48
C GLY A 160 7.51 -14.45 12.46
N ASN A 161 6.83 -15.56 12.74
CA ASN A 161 6.70 -16.66 11.79
C ASN A 161 5.42 -16.50 10.97
N TRP A 162 5.56 -16.68 9.66
CA TRP A 162 4.45 -16.72 8.73
C TRP A 162 3.86 -18.12 8.68
N HIS A 163 2.53 -18.18 8.78
CA HIS A 163 1.74 -19.39 8.63
C HIS A 163 0.77 -19.23 7.48
N ASP A 164 0.78 -20.19 6.56
CA ASP A 164 -0.31 -20.36 5.61
C ASP A 164 -1.59 -20.71 6.36
N ILE A 165 -2.69 -20.16 5.88
CA ILE A 165 -4.00 -20.32 6.51
C ILE A 165 -5.04 -20.63 5.45
N GLU A 166 -6.11 -21.29 5.87
CA GLU A 166 -7.26 -21.50 5.01
C GLU A 166 -7.83 -20.15 4.57
N GLN A 167 -7.98 -19.98 3.25
CA GLN A 167 -8.52 -18.75 2.70
C GLN A 167 -9.98 -18.57 3.08
N PRO A 168 -10.35 -17.43 3.68
CA PRO A 168 -11.74 -17.14 3.93
C PRO A 168 -12.53 -17.02 2.61
N ALA A 169 -13.85 -17.11 2.71
CA ALA A 169 -14.71 -17.05 1.54
C ALA A 169 -14.63 -15.67 0.84
N PRO A 170 -14.66 -15.61 -0.49
CA PRO A 170 -14.64 -14.36 -1.23
C PRO A 170 -15.95 -13.58 -1.05
N VAL A 171 -15.84 -12.27 -0.90
CA VAL A 171 -16.97 -11.34 -0.76
C VAL A 171 -16.76 -10.14 -1.68
N ARG A 172 -17.77 -9.83 -2.49
CA ARG A 172 -17.76 -8.63 -3.34
C ARG A 172 -18.19 -7.41 -2.52
N LEU A 173 -17.43 -6.34 -2.65
CA LEU A 173 -17.73 -5.04 -2.06
C LEU A 173 -18.37 -4.11 -3.10
N PRO A 174 -19.07 -3.06 -2.67
CA PRO A 174 -19.50 -2.00 -3.59
C PRO A 174 -18.31 -1.43 -4.38
N ARG A 175 -18.52 -1.19 -5.67
CA ARG A 175 -17.51 -0.58 -6.55
C ARG A 175 -17.09 0.81 -6.05
N SER A 176 -15.90 1.26 -6.44
CA SER A 176 -15.45 2.63 -6.16
C SER A 176 -16.19 3.66 -7.03
N ALA A 177 -15.99 4.96 -6.77
CA ALA A 177 -16.56 6.02 -7.61
C ALA A 177 -15.96 5.98 -9.03
N TRP A 178 -14.72 5.53 -9.17
CA TRP A 178 -14.12 5.20 -10.47
C TRP A 178 -14.54 3.84 -11.05
N MET A 179 -15.56 3.20 -10.46
CA MET A 179 -16.09 1.89 -10.86
C MET A 179 -15.07 0.74 -10.76
N ILE A 180 -14.05 0.88 -9.91
CA ILE A 180 -13.11 -0.21 -9.64
C ILE A 180 -13.84 -1.34 -8.92
N GLU A 181 -13.69 -2.56 -9.44
CA GLU A 181 -14.16 -3.77 -8.75
C GLU A 181 -13.38 -3.99 -7.46
N ARG A 182 -14.08 -4.43 -6.43
CA ARG A 182 -13.50 -4.67 -5.11
C ARG A 182 -13.91 -6.06 -4.63
N LEU A 183 -12.93 -6.93 -4.48
CA LEU A 183 -13.08 -8.24 -3.86
C LEU A 183 -12.27 -8.25 -2.56
N THR A 184 -12.83 -8.86 -1.53
CA THR A 184 -12.14 -9.14 -0.27
C THR A 184 -12.48 -10.55 0.17
N ARG A 185 -11.91 -11.00 1.28
CA ARG A 185 -12.36 -12.21 1.97
C ARG A 185 -12.73 -11.90 3.41
N ALA A 186 -13.61 -12.72 3.97
CA ALA A 186 -14.04 -12.62 5.35
C ALA A 186 -14.50 -13.96 5.90
N ASP A 187 -14.56 -14.06 7.22
CA ASP A 187 -15.09 -15.23 7.90
C ASP A 187 -16.50 -15.59 7.40
N ARG A 188 -16.79 -16.89 7.36
CA ARG A 188 -18.05 -17.42 6.85
C ARG A 188 -19.24 -16.75 7.53
N GLY A 189 -20.17 -16.24 6.71
CA GLY A 189 -21.39 -15.58 7.17
C GLY A 189 -21.22 -14.11 7.58
N PHE A 190 -20.01 -13.56 7.56
CA PHE A 190 -19.78 -12.14 7.80
C PHE A 190 -19.87 -11.33 6.51
N ILE A 191 -20.47 -10.14 6.58
CA ILE A 191 -20.56 -9.20 5.45
C ILE A 191 -19.69 -7.98 5.75
N PRO A 192 -18.49 -7.88 5.15
CA PRO A 192 -17.60 -6.73 5.33
C PRO A 192 -18.21 -5.45 4.79
N ARG A 193 -17.79 -4.33 5.37
CA ARG A 193 -18.24 -2.99 4.96
C ARG A 193 -17.06 -2.10 4.64
N VAL A 194 -17.19 -1.31 3.57
CA VAL A 194 -16.25 -0.22 3.27
C VAL A 194 -16.50 0.91 4.26
N ALA A 195 -15.67 1.03 5.29
CA ALA A 195 -15.79 2.07 6.30
C ALA A 195 -15.36 3.44 5.75
N LYS A 196 -14.31 3.46 4.91
CA LYS A 196 -13.83 4.68 4.24
C LYS A 196 -13.04 4.33 2.99
N THR A 197 -13.18 5.10 1.91
CA THR A 197 -12.24 5.04 0.77
C THR A 197 -11.23 6.18 0.94
N TRP A 198 -9.92 5.85 0.99
CA TRP A 198 -8.82 6.82 1.13
C TRP A 198 -8.24 7.25 -0.20
N VAL A 199 -8.15 6.32 -1.15
CA VAL A 199 -7.70 6.61 -2.51
C VAL A 199 -8.73 6.02 -3.45
N ASP A 200 -9.18 6.83 -4.41
CA ASP A 200 -10.03 6.41 -5.51
C ASP A 200 -9.50 7.02 -6.80
N ALA A 201 -9.09 6.15 -7.72
CA ALA A 201 -8.43 6.50 -8.96
C ALA A 201 -8.87 5.56 -10.10
N PRO A 202 -8.61 5.94 -11.37
CA PRO A 202 -9.08 5.19 -12.55
C PRO A 202 -8.55 3.76 -12.69
N PHE A 203 -7.61 3.31 -11.88
CA PHE A 203 -7.11 1.93 -11.91
C PHE A 203 -6.85 1.35 -10.52
N TYR A 204 -7.06 2.14 -9.46
CA TYR A 204 -6.64 1.79 -8.12
C TYR A 204 -7.60 2.39 -7.08
N ALA A 205 -7.95 1.59 -6.09
CA ALA A 205 -8.66 2.06 -4.91
C ALA A 205 -8.01 1.53 -3.63
N ARG A 206 -7.90 2.38 -2.61
CA ARG A 206 -7.48 1.98 -1.26
C ARG A 206 -8.55 2.38 -0.26
N SER A 207 -8.95 1.43 0.58
CA SER A 207 -10.05 1.56 1.52
C SER A 207 -9.69 1.04 2.90
N LYS A 208 -10.42 1.54 3.88
CA LYS A 208 -10.58 0.95 5.20
C LYS A 208 -11.81 0.05 5.18
N LEU A 209 -11.65 -1.21 5.56
CA LEU A 209 -12.76 -2.14 5.75
C LEU A 209 -13.02 -2.34 7.23
N SER A 210 -14.29 -2.51 7.60
CA SER A 210 -14.69 -3.19 8.84
C SER A 210 -15.07 -4.62 8.45
N THR A 211 -14.35 -5.60 8.97
CA THR A 211 -14.45 -7.01 8.56
C THR A 211 -14.29 -7.94 9.77
N ARG A 212 -14.47 -9.23 9.54
CA ARG A 212 -14.12 -10.28 10.50
C ARG A 212 -13.16 -11.27 9.86
N LEU A 213 -12.03 -11.49 10.54
CA LEU A 213 -10.98 -12.42 10.13
C LEU A 213 -10.54 -13.23 11.35
N PHE A 214 -10.49 -14.56 11.22
CA PHE A 214 -10.06 -15.49 12.27
C PHE A 214 -10.87 -15.37 13.57
N GLY A 215 -12.17 -15.15 13.44
CA GLY A 215 -13.09 -14.97 14.54
C GLY A 215 -13.05 -13.56 15.16
N GLU A 216 -12.15 -12.69 14.73
CA GLU A 216 -11.94 -11.35 15.29
C GLU A 216 -12.56 -10.25 14.42
N ASN A 217 -13.29 -9.32 15.03
CA ASN A 217 -13.73 -8.10 14.35
C ASN A 217 -12.55 -7.15 14.24
N VAL A 218 -12.20 -6.77 13.01
CA VAL A 218 -10.99 -6.00 12.72
C VAL A 218 -11.24 -4.90 11.69
N GLU A 219 -10.35 -3.92 11.71
CA GLU A 219 -10.25 -2.93 10.65
C GLU A 219 -9.08 -3.30 9.72
N ALA A 220 -9.37 -3.43 8.43
CA ALA A 220 -8.38 -3.81 7.43
C ALA A 220 -8.07 -2.64 6.50
N VAL A 221 -6.80 -2.50 6.12
CA VAL A 221 -6.43 -1.79 4.89
C VAL A 221 -6.76 -2.74 3.74
N HIS A 222 -7.38 -2.22 2.69
CA HIS A 222 -7.75 -2.98 1.49
C HIS A 222 -7.41 -2.19 0.25
N GLU A 223 -6.87 -2.88 -0.74
CA GLU A 223 -6.47 -2.36 -2.03
C GLU A 223 -7.13 -3.15 -3.15
N SER A 224 -7.45 -2.47 -4.23
CA SER A 224 -7.92 -3.08 -5.46
C SER A 224 -7.22 -2.39 -6.62
N LEU A 225 -6.51 -3.17 -7.42
CA LEU A 225 -5.73 -2.70 -8.56
C LEU A 225 -6.23 -3.38 -9.84
N SER A 226 -6.42 -2.58 -10.88
CA SER A 226 -6.75 -3.06 -12.22
C SER A 226 -5.68 -2.62 -13.21
N LEU A 227 -4.79 -3.56 -13.57
CA LEU A 227 -3.69 -3.27 -14.48
C LEU A 227 -4.15 -3.25 -15.93
N ASN A 228 -5.26 -3.92 -16.26
CA ASN A 228 -5.96 -3.72 -17.53
C ASN A 228 -6.36 -2.25 -17.74
N ARG A 229 -6.89 -1.60 -16.69
CA ARG A 229 -7.21 -0.17 -16.77
C ARG A 229 -5.94 0.67 -16.78
N PHE A 230 -4.95 0.34 -15.97
CA PHE A 230 -3.66 1.05 -15.95
C PHE A 230 -3.00 1.11 -17.32
N ARG A 231 -2.99 0.00 -18.08
CA ARG A 231 -2.43 -0.06 -19.45
C ARG A 231 -3.16 0.81 -20.47
N SER A 232 -4.41 1.18 -20.22
CA SER A 232 -5.19 1.91 -21.21
C SER A 232 -4.61 3.30 -21.45
N THR A 233 -4.55 3.73 -22.71
CA THR A 233 -4.04 5.04 -23.11
C THR A 233 -4.79 6.19 -22.42
N ILE A 234 -6.08 6.01 -22.16
CA ILE A 234 -6.91 6.99 -21.45
C ILE A 234 -6.39 7.17 -20.02
N VAL A 235 -6.20 6.08 -19.28
CA VAL A 235 -5.70 6.16 -17.90
C VAL A 235 -4.26 6.68 -17.86
N GLN A 236 -3.40 6.23 -18.78
CA GLN A 236 -2.04 6.75 -18.92
C GLN A 236 -2.02 8.27 -19.18
N GLY A 237 -2.91 8.77 -20.04
CA GLY A 237 -3.08 10.21 -20.29
C GLY A 237 -3.60 11.00 -19.09
N MET A 238 -4.25 10.34 -18.13
CA MET A 238 -4.72 10.96 -16.89
C MET A 238 -3.67 11.00 -15.77
N LEU A 239 -2.62 10.18 -15.83
CA LEU A 239 -1.62 10.09 -14.76
C LEU A 239 -0.99 11.46 -14.42
N PRO A 240 -0.57 12.30 -15.38
CA PRO A 240 0.13 13.55 -15.07
C PRO A 240 -0.64 14.54 -14.17
N PHE A 241 -1.98 14.46 -14.12
CA PHE A 241 -2.80 15.34 -13.26
C PHE A 241 -2.70 15.02 -11.77
N ARG A 242 -2.38 13.77 -11.42
CA ARG A 242 -2.12 13.36 -10.02
C ARG A 242 -0.68 12.95 -9.78
N MET A 243 0.03 12.58 -10.83
CA MET A 243 1.41 12.16 -10.82
C MET A 243 2.23 13.00 -11.79
N PRO A 244 2.44 14.30 -11.50
CA PRO A 244 3.15 15.19 -12.42
C PRO A 244 4.60 14.75 -12.58
N ARG A 245 5.16 14.93 -13.77
CA ARG A 245 6.57 14.70 -14.03
C ARG A 245 7.39 15.92 -13.60
N ALA A 246 8.49 15.71 -12.88
CA ALA A 246 9.41 16.78 -12.50
C ALA A 246 10.12 17.44 -13.70
N ILE A 247 9.96 16.89 -14.91
CA ILE A 247 10.45 17.45 -16.18
C ILE A 247 9.76 18.78 -16.51
N TRP A 248 8.60 19.06 -15.91
CA TRP A 248 7.80 20.27 -16.13
C TRP A 248 8.19 21.41 -15.17
N ARG A 249 9.46 21.47 -14.75
CA ARG A 249 10.02 22.50 -13.86
C ARG A 249 11.17 23.22 -14.53
#